data_AF-A0A7V9JCY9-F1
#
_entry.id   AF-A0A7V9JCY9-F1
#
_cell.length_a   1.000
_cell.length_b   1.000
_cell.length_c   1.000
_cell.angle_alpha   90.00
_cell.angle_beta   90.00
_cell.angle_gamma   90.00
#
_symmetry.space_group_name_H-M   'P 1'
#
loop_
_entity.id
_entity.type
_entity.pdbx_description
1 polymer ?
#
loop_
_entity_poly.entity_id
_entity_poly.type
_entity_poly.pdbx_seq_one_letter_code
_entity_poly.pdbx_strand_id
1 'polypeptide(L)'
;MTTGRKHLHDSYPFAELCREILSPGAIGTMQQLHDEILDIYGLPELLETPLPVENRDHHADKLRTRLQRVVKLLPAGISPMPNEVFTALEFLVYEVHGQPILIGEAIIRLEMLADEIRGRPLLHDLLTGRAN
;
A
#
# COMPACT_ATOMS: atom_id res chain seq x y z
N MET A 1 20.08 -36.39 -19.27
CA MET A 1 20.50 -35.95 -17.93
C MET A 1 19.90 -34.58 -17.68
N THR A 2 18.79 -34.59 -16.95
CA THR A 2 18.08 -33.43 -16.40
C THR A 2 18.91 -32.84 -15.26
N THR A 3 19.26 -31.56 -15.34
CA THR A 3 19.62 -30.79 -14.15
C THR A 3 19.14 -29.36 -14.38
N GLY A 4 18.14 -28.99 -13.59
CA GLY A 4 17.34 -27.79 -13.77
C GLY A 4 18.17 -26.52 -13.63
N ARG A 5 17.90 -25.55 -14.52
CA ARG A 5 18.10 -24.15 -14.18
C ARG A 5 17.19 -23.86 -12.99
N LYS A 6 17.77 -23.72 -11.80
CA LYS A 6 17.15 -22.92 -10.75
C LYS A 6 16.87 -21.56 -11.38
N HIS A 7 15.61 -21.23 -11.62
CA HIS A 7 15.21 -19.82 -11.69
C HIS A 7 15.67 -19.23 -10.36
N LEU A 8 16.80 -18.51 -10.34
CA LEU A 8 17.06 -17.56 -9.27
C LEU A 8 15.86 -16.62 -9.29
N HIS A 9 15.19 -16.49 -8.16
CA HIS A 9 13.91 -15.81 -8.01
C HIS A 9 13.97 -14.40 -8.63
N ASP A 10 13.34 -14.22 -9.78
CA ASP A 10 13.11 -12.90 -10.33
C ASP A 10 12.15 -12.19 -9.38
N SER A 11 12.52 -10.98 -8.95
CA SER A 11 11.70 -10.14 -8.07
C SER A 11 11.35 -8.83 -8.76
N TYR A 12 10.25 -8.20 -8.33
CA TYR A 12 9.85 -6.87 -8.77
C TYR A 12 9.53 -5.99 -7.55
N PRO A 13 9.75 -4.66 -7.61
CA PRO A 13 9.51 -3.79 -6.46
C PRO A 13 8.01 -3.64 -6.19
N PHE A 14 7.63 -3.51 -4.93
CA PHE A 14 6.24 -3.26 -4.53
C PHE A 14 5.63 -2.03 -5.23
N ALA A 15 6.45 -1.04 -5.55
CA ALA A 15 6.07 0.14 -6.33
C ALA A 15 5.46 -0.22 -7.69
N GLU A 16 5.97 -1.25 -8.37
CA GLU A 16 5.41 -1.70 -9.65
C GLU A 16 3.99 -2.26 -9.47
N LEU A 17 3.77 -3.06 -8.42
CA LEU A 17 2.41 -3.54 -8.10
C LEU A 17 1.46 -2.38 -7.82
N CYS A 18 1.92 -1.43 -7.00
CA CYS A 18 1.10 -0.31 -6.57
C CYS A 18 0.74 0.58 -7.77
N ARG A 19 1.68 0.87 -8.68
CA ARG A 19 1.42 1.68 -9.89
C ARG A 19 0.41 1.04 -10.84
N GLU A 20 0.29 -0.28 -10.84
CA GLU A 20 -0.69 -1.00 -11.65
C GLU A 20 -2.12 -0.83 -11.11
N ILE A 21 -2.28 -0.65 -9.79
CA ILE A 21 -3.58 -0.83 -9.11
C ILE A 21 -4.08 0.44 -8.43
N LEU A 22 -3.19 1.24 -7.85
CA LEU A 22 -3.53 2.45 -7.10
C LEU A 22 -3.57 3.67 -8.03
N SER A 23 -4.26 4.72 -7.59
CA SER A 23 -4.22 6.00 -8.28
C SER A 23 -2.83 6.64 -8.18
N PRO A 24 -2.43 7.49 -9.16
CA PRO A 24 -1.18 8.24 -9.08
C PRO A 24 -1.03 9.08 -7.80
N GLY A 25 -2.14 9.62 -7.28
CA GLY A 25 -2.16 10.38 -6.04
C GLY A 25 -1.85 9.53 -4.80
N ALA A 26 -2.33 8.28 -4.75
CA ALA A 26 -1.98 7.35 -3.68
C ALA A 26 -0.48 7.00 -3.70
N ILE A 27 0.08 6.75 -4.88
CA ILE A 27 1.53 6.53 -5.04
C ILE A 27 2.32 7.75 -4.59
N GLY A 28 1.94 8.94 -5.05
CA GLY A 28 2.58 10.20 -4.65
C GLY A 28 2.49 10.46 -3.15
N THR A 29 1.40 10.03 -2.51
CA THR A 29 1.23 10.10 -1.05
C THR A 29 2.20 9.16 -0.34
N MET A 30 2.28 7.90 -0.77
CA MET A 30 3.22 6.91 -0.21
C MET A 30 4.68 7.34 -0.39
N GLN A 31 5.01 8.01 -1.50
CA GLN A 31 6.35 8.56 -1.73
C GLN A 31 6.67 9.73 -0.79
N GLN A 32 5.71 10.63 -0.57
CA GLN A 32 5.90 11.79 0.30
C GLN A 32 5.95 11.44 1.79
N LEU A 33 5.25 10.38 2.19
CA LEU A 33 5.17 9.88 3.57
C LEU A 33 6.09 8.67 3.79
N HIS A 34 7.04 8.43 2.90
CA HIS A 34 7.80 7.18 2.88
C HIS A 34 8.45 6.88 4.24
N ASP A 35 9.19 7.85 4.78
CA ASP A 35 9.96 7.66 6.02
C ASP A 35 9.04 7.54 7.24
N GLU A 36 7.95 8.31 7.28
CA GLU A 36 6.96 8.21 8.35
C GLU A 36 6.23 6.86 8.31
N ILE A 37 5.90 6.35 7.12
CA ILE A 37 5.28 5.04 6.95
C ILE A 37 6.23 3.93 7.43
N LEU A 38 7.52 4.02 7.09
CA LEU A 38 8.50 3.05 7.57
C LEU A 38 8.53 3.00 9.11
N ASP A 39 8.54 4.18 9.75
CA ASP A 39 8.54 4.30 11.21
C ASP A 39 7.23 3.77 11.84
N ILE A 40 6.07 4.24 11.37
CA ILE A 40 4.74 3.86 11.88
C ILE A 40 4.51 2.35 11.79
N TYR A 41 4.90 1.74 10.67
CA TYR A 41 4.65 0.33 10.41
C TYR A 41 5.82 -0.59 10.80
N GLY A 42 6.94 -0.03 11.25
CA GLY A 42 8.16 -0.78 11.57
C GLY A 42 8.69 -1.57 10.37
N LEU A 43 8.59 -0.99 9.18
CA LEU A 43 8.98 -1.64 7.92
C LEU A 43 10.46 -1.38 7.63
N PRO A 44 11.21 -2.39 7.14
CA PRO A 44 12.57 -2.17 6.69
C PRO A 44 12.62 -1.43 5.34
N GLU A 45 11.60 -1.61 4.51
CA GLU A 45 11.47 -1.06 3.17
C GLU A 45 9.99 -0.96 2.80
N LEU A 46 9.63 0.01 1.95
CA LEU A 46 8.26 0.24 1.51
C LEU A 46 8.12 -0.04 0.01
N LEU A 47 8.39 0.97 -0.81
CA LEU A 47 8.12 0.92 -2.26
C LEU A 47 9.09 0.01 -3.01
N GLU A 48 10.31 -0.12 -2.51
CA GLU A 48 11.35 -0.95 -3.12
C GLU A 48 11.31 -2.41 -2.63
N THR A 49 10.37 -2.75 -1.74
CA THR A 49 10.25 -4.12 -1.18
C THR A 49 10.19 -5.14 -2.30
N PRO A 50 11.12 -6.11 -2.36
CA PRO A 50 11.17 -7.09 -3.43
C PRO A 50 10.07 -8.12 -3.27
N LEU A 51 9.26 -8.29 -4.31
CA LEU A 51 8.18 -9.28 -4.39
C LEU A 51 8.52 -10.38 -5.40
N PRO A 52 8.19 -11.66 -5.10
CA PRO A 52 8.40 -12.77 -6.04
C PRO A 52 7.52 -12.63 -7.29
N VAL A 53 8.12 -12.68 -8.48
CA VAL A 53 7.41 -12.57 -9.77
C VAL A 53 6.39 -13.68 -9.95
N GLU A 54 6.65 -14.88 -9.41
CA GLU A 54 5.72 -16.01 -9.46
C GLU A 54 4.36 -15.72 -8.81
N ASN A 55 4.30 -14.75 -7.88
CA ASN A 55 3.08 -14.36 -7.18
C ASN A 55 2.48 -13.04 -7.73
N ARG A 56 3.04 -12.46 -8.79
CA ARG A 56 2.62 -11.12 -9.28
C ARG A 56 1.13 -11.01 -9.55
N ASP A 57 0.58 -11.94 -10.33
CA ASP A 57 -0.86 -11.96 -10.66
C ASP A 57 -1.72 -12.17 -9.42
N HIS A 58 -1.27 -13.05 -8.51
CA HIS A 58 -1.96 -13.31 -7.25
C HIS A 58 -2.00 -12.06 -6.35
N HIS A 59 -0.87 -11.37 -6.21
CA HIS A 59 -0.79 -10.13 -5.45
C HIS A 59 -1.69 -9.07 -6.06
N ALA A 60 -1.68 -8.94 -7.39
CA ALA A 60 -2.49 -7.95 -8.09
C ALA A 60 -3.99 -8.19 -7.87
N ASP A 61 -4.43 -9.44 -8.02
CA ASP A 61 -5.84 -9.79 -7.82
C ASP A 61 -6.29 -9.61 -6.38
N LYS A 62 -5.46 -9.98 -5.39
CA LYS A 62 -5.77 -9.76 -3.97
C LYS A 62 -5.88 -8.28 -3.63
N LEU A 63 -4.88 -7.48 -4.01
CA LEU A 63 -4.87 -6.05 -3.72
C LEU A 63 -6.05 -5.35 -4.40
N ARG A 64 -6.29 -5.64 -5.69
CA ARG A 64 -7.44 -5.11 -6.45
C ARG A 64 -8.77 -5.50 -5.81
N THR A 65 -8.95 -6.76 -5.43
CA THR A 65 -10.18 -7.24 -4.80
C THR A 65 -10.42 -6.57 -3.44
N ARG A 66 -9.38 -6.44 -2.61
CA ARG A 66 -9.49 -5.77 -1.31
C ARG A 66 -9.86 -4.30 -1.50
N LEU A 67 -9.19 -3.61 -2.41
CA LEU A 67 -9.46 -2.21 -2.71
C LEU A 67 -10.89 -1.99 -3.22
N GLN A 68 -11.34 -2.80 -4.18
CA GLN A 68 -12.70 -2.73 -4.70
C GLN A 68 -13.76 -2.92 -3.60
N ARG A 69 -13.51 -3.79 -2.63
CA ARG A 69 -14.44 -3.99 -1.49
C ARG A 69 -14.48 -2.76 -0.60
N VAL A 70 -13.33 -2.19 -0.25
CA VAL A 70 -13.25 -1.01 0.62
C VAL A 70 -13.87 0.22 -0.07
N VAL A 71 -13.52 0.48 -1.32
CA VAL A 71 -14.02 1.64 -2.07
C VAL A 71 -15.54 1.57 -2.28
N LYS A 72 -16.11 0.38 -2.48
CA LYS A 72 -17.58 0.20 -2.59
C LYS A 72 -18.36 0.60 -1.34
N LEU A 73 -17.71 0.65 -0.18
CA LEU A 73 -18.33 1.04 1.08
C LEU A 73 -18.27 2.55 1.32
N LEU A 74 -17.54 3.30 0.49
CA LEU A 74 -17.39 4.73 0.66
C LEU A 74 -18.65 5.47 0.21
N PRO A 75 -19.08 6.52 0.95
CA PRO A 75 -20.12 7.42 0.48
C PRO A 75 -19.74 8.09 -0.84
N ALA A 76 -20.74 8.44 -1.64
CA ALA A 76 -20.53 9.16 -2.89
C ALA A 76 -19.83 10.51 -2.63
N GLY A 77 -18.84 10.85 -3.47
CA GLY A 77 -18.07 12.10 -3.35
C GLY A 77 -16.93 12.06 -2.34
N ILE A 78 -16.71 10.94 -1.64
CA ILE A 78 -15.53 10.75 -0.80
C ILE A 78 -14.39 10.18 -1.66
N SER A 79 -13.22 10.81 -1.58
CA SER A 79 -12.01 10.33 -2.26
C SER A 79 -11.63 8.93 -1.79
N PRO A 80 -11.37 7.97 -2.70
CA PRO A 80 -10.90 6.63 -2.33
C PRO A 80 -9.42 6.62 -1.94
N MET A 81 -8.67 7.68 -2.25
CA MET A 81 -7.21 7.72 -2.15
C MET A 81 -6.66 7.38 -0.76
N PRO A 82 -7.21 7.86 0.38
CA PRO A 82 -6.75 7.41 1.69
C PRO A 82 -6.85 5.90 1.85
N ASN A 83 -7.97 5.30 1.40
CA ASN A 83 -8.18 3.86 1.49
C ASN A 83 -7.25 3.07 0.56
N GLU A 84 -6.85 3.62 -0.58
CA GLU A 84 -5.82 3.05 -1.43
C GLU A 84 -4.49 2.93 -0.69
N VAL A 85 -4.04 4.02 -0.07
CA VAL A 85 -2.80 4.06 0.72
C VAL A 85 -2.87 3.03 1.86
N PHE A 86 -3.91 3.11 2.72
CA PHE A 86 -4.05 2.17 3.84
C PHE A 86 -4.11 0.72 3.38
N THR A 87 -4.87 0.42 2.33
CA THR A 87 -5.00 -0.95 1.82
C THR A 87 -3.67 -1.49 1.29
N ALA A 88 -2.87 -0.66 0.62
CA ALA A 88 -1.55 -1.06 0.14
C ALA A 88 -0.58 -1.35 1.28
N LEU A 89 -0.54 -0.51 2.33
CA LEU A 89 0.31 -0.73 3.50
C LEU A 89 -0.06 -2.01 4.23
N GLU A 90 -1.36 -2.21 4.47
CA GLU A 90 -1.86 -3.41 5.14
C GLU A 90 -1.66 -4.68 4.29
N PHE A 91 -1.69 -4.56 2.96
CA PHE A 91 -1.32 -5.65 2.06
C PHE A 91 0.15 -6.00 2.21
N LEU A 92 1.04 -5.02 2.21
CA LEU A 92 2.47 -5.26 2.41
C LEU A 92 2.76 -5.93 3.76
N VAL A 93 2.16 -5.44 4.83
CA VAL A 93 2.38 -5.94 6.19
C VAL A 93 1.87 -7.37 6.36
N TYR A 94 0.64 -7.66 5.96
CA TYR A 94 0.02 -8.94 6.29
C TYR A 94 0.11 -9.98 5.18
N GLU A 95 0.04 -9.58 3.92
CA GLU A 95 0.07 -10.51 2.79
C GLU A 95 1.49 -10.79 2.34
N VAL A 96 2.36 -9.77 2.30
CA VAL A 96 3.75 -9.93 1.85
C VAL A 96 4.67 -10.35 3.00
N HIS A 97 4.66 -9.61 4.11
CA HIS A 97 5.53 -9.92 5.25
C HIS A 97 4.94 -10.99 6.19
N GLY A 98 3.68 -11.40 5.98
CA GLY A 98 3.05 -12.46 6.77
C GLY A 98 2.88 -12.10 8.24
N GLN A 99 2.87 -10.80 8.59
CA GLN A 99 2.64 -10.38 9.97
C GLN A 99 1.20 -10.70 10.39
N PRO A 100 0.95 -10.99 11.68
CA PRO A 100 -0.39 -11.21 12.17
C PRO A 100 -1.22 -9.91 12.14
N ILE A 101 -2.50 -10.03 11.83
CA ILE A 101 -3.44 -8.90 11.93
C ILE A 101 -3.79 -8.67 13.40
N LEU A 102 -3.25 -7.60 13.98
CA LEU A 102 -3.58 -7.15 15.33
C LEU A 102 -4.45 -5.90 15.23
N ILE A 103 -5.78 -6.06 15.39
CA ILE A 103 -6.77 -5.00 15.10
C ILE A 103 -6.46 -3.70 15.86
N GLY A 104 -6.08 -3.79 17.13
CA GLY A 104 -5.74 -2.60 17.92
C GLY A 104 -4.53 -1.84 17.36
N GLU A 105 -3.52 -2.56 16.89
CA GLU A 105 -2.32 -1.97 16.29
C GLU A 105 -2.61 -1.38 14.90
N ALA A 106 -3.43 -2.08 14.11
CA ALA A 106 -3.87 -1.57 12.80
C ALA A 106 -4.63 -0.24 12.94
N ILE A 107 -5.48 -0.10 13.97
CA ILE A 107 -6.19 1.16 14.26
C ILE A 107 -5.20 2.26 14.65
N ILE A 108 -4.26 1.97 15.56
CA ILE A 108 -3.25 2.95 16.01
C ILE A 108 -2.41 3.45 14.82
N ARG A 109 -1.91 2.54 13.98
CA ARG A 109 -1.13 2.91 12.79
C ARG A 109 -1.93 3.77 11.82
N LEU A 110 -3.22 3.46 11.65
CA LEU A 110 -4.12 4.24 10.82
C LEU A 110 -4.34 5.65 11.38
N GLU A 111 -4.49 5.79 12.70
CA GLU A 111 -4.61 7.09 13.38
C GLU A 111 -3.33 7.91 13.23
N MET A 112 -2.16 7.31 13.49
CA MET A 112 -0.86 7.98 13.34
C MET A 112 -0.63 8.47 11.91
N LEU A 113 -0.89 7.62 10.90
CA LEU A 113 -0.72 8.02 9.51
C LEU A 113 -1.73 9.10 9.10
N ALA A 114 -2.96 9.04 9.62
CA ALA A 114 -3.95 10.08 9.38
C ALA A 114 -3.53 11.43 10.00
N ASP A 115 -2.86 11.42 11.15
CA ASP A 115 -2.29 12.61 11.77
C ASP A 115 -1.14 13.20 10.94
N GLU A 116 -0.23 12.36 10.43
CA GLU A 116 0.84 12.79 9.51
C GLU A 116 0.30 13.45 8.24
N ILE A 117 -0.75 12.86 7.66
CA ILE A 117 -1.46 13.43 6.52
C ILE A 117 -2.05 14.80 6.85
N ARG A 118 -2.76 14.93 7.99
CA ARG A 118 -3.37 16.19 8.42
C ARG A 118 -2.33 17.26 8.72
N GLY A 119 -1.16 16.87 9.21
CA GLY A 119 -0.01 17.76 9.44
C GLY A 119 0.59 18.36 8.16
N ARG A 120 0.20 17.87 6.97
CA ARG A 120 0.69 18.31 5.66
C ARG A 120 -0.45 18.90 4.81
N PRO A 121 -0.72 20.22 4.89
CA PRO A 121 -1.90 20.82 4.28
C PRO A 121 -2.10 20.50 2.78
N LEU A 122 -1.02 20.55 1.99
CA LEU A 122 -1.08 20.23 0.55
C LEU A 122 -1.46 18.76 0.29
N LEU A 123 -0.95 17.84 1.11
CA LEU A 123 -1.26 16.42 1.00
C LEU A 123 -2.69 16.13 1.49
N HIS A 124 -3.11 16.80 2.56
CA HIS A 124 -4.47 16.73 3.05
C HIS A 124 -5.50 17.23 2.03
N ASP A 125 -5.22 18.35 1.37
CA ASP A 125 -6.09 18.90 0.32
C ASP A 125 -6.13 17.98 -0.91
N LEU A 126 -4.99 17.39 -1.31
CA LEU A 126 -4.94 16.38 -2.36
C LEU A 126 -5.81 15.15 -2.01
N LEU A 127 -5.67 14.63 -0.79
CA LEU A 127 -6.38 13.43 -0.32
C LEU A 127 -7.88 13.66 -0.16
N THR A 128 -8.29 14.87 0.20
CA THR A 128 -9.70 15.24 0.35
C THR A 128 -10.35 15.75 -0.94
N GLY A 129 -9.60 15.81 -2.06
CA GLY A 129 -10.11 16.30 -3.34
C GLY A 129 -10.35 17.81 -3.36
N ARG A 130 -9.64 18.55 -2.50
CA ARG A 130 -9.70 20.03 -2.37
C ARG A 130 -8.52 20.74 -3.02
N ALA A 131 -7.55 20.00 -3.55
CA ALA A 131 -6.48 20.57 -4.38
C ALA A 131 -7.08 21.11 -5.69
N ASN A 132 -7.25 22.44 -5.76
CA ASN A 132 -7.63 23.17 -6.97
C ASN A 132 -6.44 23.35 -7.92
#